data_AF-A0A8J5ERB3-F1
#
_entry.id   AF-A0A8J5ERB3-F1
#
_cell.length_a   1.000
_cell.length_b   1.000
_cell.length_c   1.000
_cell.angle_alpha   90.00
_cell.angle_beta   90.00
_cell.angle_gamma   90.00
#
_symmetry.space_group_name_H-M   'P 1'
#
loop_
_entity.id
_entity.type
_entity.pdbx_description
1 polymer ?
#
loop_
_entity_poly.entity_id
_entity_poly.type
_entity_poly.pdbx_seq_one_letter_code
_entity_poly.pdbx_strand_id
1 'polypeptide(L)' 'MLQANGEPNDSKGRLASQTEWQLLYNRGKDKEGFLYKDTIQAVYDGSLFYQWEKERQSSVKKA' A
#
# COMPACT_ATOMS: atom_id res chain seq x y z
N MET A 1 -7.78 -1.10 -9.70
CA MET A 1 -7.29 -1.46 -11.05
C MET A 1 -8.46 -1.32 -12.02
N LEU A 2 -8.36 -0.49 -13.05
CA LEU A 2 -9.46 -0.23 -13.97
C LEU A 2 -9.97 -1.52 -14.61
N GLN A 3 -11.26 -1.79 -14.49
CA GLN A 3 -11.93 -2.94 -15.13
C GLN A 3 -11.80 -2.91 -16.67
N ALA A 4 -11.52 -1.73 -17.24
CA ALA A 4 -11.42 -1.50 -18.67
C ALA A 4 -10.16 -2.11 -19.36
N ASN A 5 -9.10 -2.43 -18.60
CA ASN A 5 -7.86 -3.02 -19.14
C ASN A 5 -7.66 -4.48 -18.71
N GLY A 6 -8.66 -5.11 -18.08
CA GLY A 6 -8.54 -6.48 -17.58
C GLY A 6 -8.74 -7.49 -18.71
N GLU A 7 -7.79 -8.41 -18.90
CA GLU A 7 -8.01 -9.58 -19.75
C GLU A 7 -9.25 -10.36 -19.26
N PRO A 8 -10.17 -10.76 -20.15
CA PRO A 8 -11.47 -11.31 -19.80
C PRO A 8 -11.45 -12.66 -19.06
N ASN A 9 -10.28 -13.19 -18.69
CA ASN A 9 -10.13 -14.44 -17.94
C ASN A 9 -9.14 -14.34 -16.76
N ASP A 10 -8.67 -13.14 -16.39
CA ASP A 10 -7.61 -12.97 -15.39
C ASP A 10 -8.14 -12.85 -13.95
N SER A 11 -8.89 -13.88 -13.53
CA SER A 11 -9.46 -13.96 -12.18
C SER A 11 -8.37 -14.00 -11.11
N LYS A 12 -7.23 -14.63 -11.42
CA LYS A 12 -6.08 -14.76 -10.52
C LYS A 12 -5.35 -13.43 -10.35
N GLY A 13 -5.02 -12.72 -11.43
CA GLY A 13 -4.38 -11.40 -11.36
C GLY A 13 -5.27 -10.37 -10.68
N ARG A 14 -6.60 -10.47 -10.87
CA ARG A 14 -7.57 -9.60 -10.19
C ARG A 14 -7.69 -9.89 -8.69
N LEU A 15 -7.56 -11.15 -8.26
CA LEU A 15 -7.49 -11.53 -6.84
C LEU A 15 -6.16 -11.14 -6.20
N ALA A 16 -5.03 -11.37 -6.89
CA ALA A 16 -3.71 -10.97 -6.44
C ALA A 16 -3.62 -9.45 -6.25
N SER A 17 -4.04 -8.68 -7.26
CA SER A 17 -4.07 -7.22 -7.20
C SER A 17 -4.97 -6.69 -6.08
N GLN A 18 -6.11 -7.33 -5.81
CA GLN A 18 -6.98 -6.96 -4.69
C GLN A 18 -6.32 -7.26 -3.34
N THR A 19 -5.65 -8.40 -3.23
CA THR A 19 -4.96 -8.80 -1.99
C THR A 19 -3.78 -7.87 -1.70
N GLU A 20 -3.00 -7.51 -2.73
CA GLU A 20 -1.90 -6.55 -2.61
C GLU A 20 -2.42 -5.16 -2.18
N TRP A 21 -3.51 -4.69 -2.78
CA TRP A 21 -4.15 -3.44 -2.37
C TRP A 21 -4.72 -3.50 -0.95
N GLN A 22 -5.33 -4.61 -0.54
CA GLN A 22 -5.82 -4.81 0.82
C GLN A 22 -4.68 -4.80 1.84
N LEU A 23 -3.56 -5.47 1.55
CA LEU A 23 -2.36 -5.45 2.39
C LEU A 23 -1.79 -4.03 2.54
N LEU A 24 -1.63 -3.32 1.42
CA LEU A 24 -1.19 -1.93 1.41
C LEU A 24 -2.14 -1.01 2.18
N TYR A 25 -3.45 -1.16 1.98
CA TYR A 25 -4.47 -0.41 2.69
C TYR A 25 -4.39 -0.67 4.20
N ASN A 26 -4.27 -1.94 4.60
CA ASN A 26 -4.23 -2.32 6.00
C ASN A 26 -2.95 -1.86 6.71
N ARG A 27 -1.85 -1.67 5.95
CA ARG A 27 -0.56 -1.17 6.43
C ARG A 27 -0.49 0.36 6.47
N GLY A 28 -1.08 1.02 5.48
CA GLY A 28 -1.04 2.48 5.31
C GLY A 28 -2.20 3.23 5.98
N LYS A 29 -3.24 2.52 6.43
CA LYS A 29 -4.34 3.14 7.17
C LYS A 29 -3.85 3.65 8.53
N ASP A 30 -4.39 4.79 8.94
CA ASP A 30 -4.18 5.32 10.27
C ASP A 30 -4.89 4.46 11.34
N LYS A 31 -4.65 4.71 12.63
CA LYS A 31 -5.28 4.00 13.75
C LYS A 31 -6.81 4.08 13.73
N GLU A 32 -7.34 5.15 13.14
CA GLU A 32 -8.78 5.34 12.93
C GLU A 32 -9.33 4.67 11.65
N GLY A 33 -8.48 4.01 10.86
CA GLY A 33 -8.88 3.28 9.66
C GLY A 33 -9.03 4.13 8.40
N PHE A 34 -8.70 5.41 8.47
CA PHE A 34 -8.67 6.33 7.33
C PHE A 34 -7.34 6.28 6.60
N LEU A 35 -7.39 6.38 5.27
CA LEU A 35 -6.20 6.53 4.44
C LEU A 35 -6.16 7.96 3.91
N TYR A 36 -5.16 8.72 4.35
CA TYR A 36 -4.99 10.10 3.91
C TYR A 36 -4.49 10.14 2.46
N LYS A 37 -4.89 11.20 1.74
CA LYS A 37 -4.47 11.43 0.35
C LYS A 37 -2.95 11.43 0.19
N ASP A 38 -2.25 11.94 1.19
CA ASP A 38 -0.78 11.97 1.25
C ASP A 38 -0.19 10.55 1.26
N THR A 39 -0.79 9.64 2.03
CA THR A 39 -0.40 8.23 2.09
C THR A 39 -0.60 7.56 0.73
N ILE A 40 -1.76 7.72 0.08
CA ILE A 40 -1.99 7.20 -1.28
C ILE A 40 -0.95 7.77 -2.25
N GLN A 41 -0.70 9.08 -2.19
CA GLN A 41 0.26 9.74 -3.07
C GLN A 41 1.67 9.19 -2.87
N ALA A 42 2.09 8.98 -1.62
CA ALA A 42 3.39 8.38 -1.29
C ALA A 42 3.49 6.90 -1.68
N VAL A 43 2.38 6.13 -1.67
CA VAL A 43 2.35 4.74 -2.21
C VAL A 43 2.64 4.76 -3.71
N TYR A 44 2.02 5.69 -4.45
CA TYR A 44 2.21 5.83 -5.90
C TYR A 44 3.58 6.41 -6.28
N ASP A 45 4.11 7.34 -5.49
CA ASP A 45 5.39 8.00 -5.69
C ASP A 45 6.57 7.13 -5.22
N GLY A 46 6.31 6.07 -4.44
CA GLY A 46 7.32 5.17 -3.88
C GLY A 46 8.01 5.69 -2.61
N SER A 47 7.79 6.97 -2.29
CA SER A 47 8.32 7.66 -1.10
C SER A 47 7.89 7.02 0.24
N LEU A 48 6.75 6.33 0.27
CA LEU A 48 6.21 5.71 1.49
C LEU A 48 7.12 4.60 2.06
N PHE A 49 7.75 3.81 1.19
CA PHE A 49 8.63 2.72 1.60
C PHE A 49 9.90 3.25 2.29
N TYR A 50 10.42 4.38 1.81
CA TYR A 50 11.56 5.06 2.42
C TYR A 50 11.23 5.66 3.79
N GLN A 51 10.02 6.18 3.97
CA GLN A 51 9.55 6.65 5.28
C GLN A 51 9.46 5.49 6.28
N TRP A 52 8.87 4.36 5.87
CA TRP A 52 8.79 3.17 6.70
C TRP A 52 10.15 2.55 7.04
N GLU A 53 11.09 2.56 6.10
CA GLU A 53 12.45 2.08 6.38
C GLU A 53 13.15 2.99 7.41
N LYS A 54 13.00 4.32 7.29
CA LYS A 54 13.52 5.28 8.27
C LYS A 54 12.89 5.11 9.65
N GLU A 55 11.58 4.88 9.72
CA GLU A 55 10.89 4.60 11.00
C GLU A 55 11.39 3.29 11.63
N ARG A 56 11.55 2.23 10.82
CA ARG A 56 12.12 0.95 11.27
C ARG A 56 13.56 1.10 11.76
N GLN A 57 14.40 1.85 11.05
CA GLN A 57 15.77 2.11 11.50
C GLN A 57 15.80 2.95 12.79
N SER A 58 14.87 3.89 12.95
CA SER A 58 14.77 4.75 14.14
C SER A 58 14.27 3.99 15.37
N SER A 59 13.37 3.02 15.20
CA SER A 59 12.92 2.14 16.28
C SER A 59 13.99 1.12 16.69
N VAL A 60 14.77 0.61 15.73
CA VAL A 60 15.93 -0.25 16.00
C VAL A 60 17.05 0.50 16.72
N LYS A 61 17.32 1.77 16.37
CA LYS A 61 18.33 2.60 17.07
C LYS A 61 17.92 3.04 18.48
N LYS A 62 16.66 2.89 18.87
CA LYS A 62 16.14 3.23 20.19
C LYS A 62 16.03 2.01 21.14
N ALA A 63 16.38 0.81 20.67
CA ALA A 63 16.35 -0.43 21.45
C ALA A 63 17.74 -0.80 21.98
#